data_AF-A0A7C7MTM8-F1
#
_entry.id   AF-A0A7C7MTM8-F1
#
_cell.length_a   1.000
_cell.length_b   1.000
_cell.length_c   1.000
_cell.angle_alpha   90.00
_cell.angle_beta   90.00
_cell.angle_gamma   90.00
#
_symmetry.space_group_name_H-M   'P 1'
#
loop_
_entity.id
_entity.type
_entity.pdbx_description
1 polymer ?
#
loop_
_entity_poly.entity_id
_entity_poly.type
_entity_poly.pdbx_seq_one_letter_code
_entity_poly.pdbx_strand_id
1 'polypeptide(L)'
;MPSIFSHAQDYLAKKNIMYATMEESREALRYVQNQTTEHDLVVISFDDMALRRTLEPLVAEKMLRVFKDGQLDGIIFLGHRDVPTSRIASAAGWPTSPLPTSGMRVIGDIGKVRIYRMNVKTSSLFPLEVDTNFSRQWGKFRNPEMSATETHAHRFLGKQSLQINKTTEEDRLIAAPLLYRISTQSGSFILHAYAQKYQQKSEAGFIGIKQNQRAFPLNYYFGVYREEGKNLAREWIHPFFMFRQPKLKRKEPFKWHLIFMLIPLNTGLNEFQQALLLKEQTSYFDGIQGFLLTPISGKSKDLGLILYAG
;
A
#
# COMPACT_ATOMS: atom_id res chain seq x y z
N MET A 1 -11.18 22.36 27.33
CA MET A 1 -10.42 21.76 26.22
C MET A 1 -9.38 20.82 26.80
N PRO A 2 -9.49 19.49 26.63
CA PRO A 2 -8.42 18.58 27.05
C PRO A 2 -7.18 18.82 26.19
N SER A 3 -6.00 18.80 26.81
CA SER A 3 -4.75 19.14 26.12
C SER A 3 -4.35 18.05 25.12
N ILE A 4 -3.78 18.44 23.97
CA ILE A 4 -3.32 17.52 22.90
C ILE A 4 -2.29 16.51 23.41
N PHE A 5 -1.55 16.86 24.47
CA PHE A 5 -0.63 15.96 25.14
C PHE A 5 -1.34 14.77 25.79
N SER A 6 -2.58 14.93 26.27
CA SER A 6 -3.30 13.82 26.92
C SER A 6 -3.72 12.74 25.93
N HIS A 7 -4.14 13.09 24.70
CA HIS A 7 -4.54 12.09 23.71
C HIS A 7 -3.36 11.34 23.08
N ALA A 8 -2.22 12.02 22.85
CA ALA A 8 -0.99 11.35 22.42
C ALA A 8 -0.42 10.47 23.54
N GLN A 9 -0.45 10.95 24.80
CA GLN A 9 -0.07 10.14 25.96
C GLN A 9 -1.01 8.96 26.17
N ASP A 10 -2.32 9.11 25.99
CA ASP A 10 -3.29 8.00 26.11
C ASP A 10 -3.11 6.95 25.00
N TYR A 11 -2.75 7.39 23.78
CA TYR A 11 -2.43 6.49 22.66
C TYR A 11 -1.13 5.72 22.89
N LEU A 12 -0.10 6.41 23.38
CA LEU A 12 1.21 5.84 23.71
C LEU A 12 1.17 4.98 24.98
N ALA A 13 0.34 5.31 25.97
CA ALA A 13 0.22 4.59 27.24
C ALA A 13 -0.59 3.28 27.12
N LYS A 14 -1.47 3.16 26.12
CA LYS A 14 -2.27 1.94 25.89
C LYS A 14 -1.58 0.87 25.04
N LYS A 15 -0.52 1.22 24.30
CA LYS A 15 0.33 0.24 23.60
C LYS A 15 1.63 0.08 24.39
N ASN A 16 2.02 -1.14 24.69
CA ASN A 16 3.38 -1.42 25.15
C ASN A 16 4.33 -1.28 23.93
N ILE A 17 4.58 -0.03 23.50
CA ILE A 17 5.36 0.27 22.29
C ILE A 17 6.84 0.07 22.63
N MET A 18 7.44 -0.94 22.00
CA MET A 18 8.87 -1.20 22.11
C MET A 18 9.58 -0.58 20.90
N TYR A 19 10.69 0.10 21.15
CA TYR A 19 11.43 0.86 20.16
C TYR A 19 12.83 0.29 19.96
N ALA A 20 13.34 0.37 18.73
CA ALA A 20 14.76 0.26 18.46
C ALA A 20 15.54 1.44 19.07
N THR A 21 16.81 1.21 19.35
CA THR A 21 17.77 2.30 19.60
C THR A 21 18.19 2.96 18.28
N MET A 22 18.75 4.17 18.37
CA MET A 22 19.31 4.86 17.20
C MET A 22 20.55 4.16 16.62
N GLU A 23 21.23 3.31 17.40
CA GLU A 23 22.35 2.50 16.93
C GLU A 23 21.83 1.32 16.10
N GLU A 24 20.90 0.55 16.66
CA GLU A 24 20.22 -0.54 15.95
C GLU A 24 19.54 -0.05 14.68
N SER A 25 18.95 1.15 14.67
CA SER A 25 18.32 1.71 13.47
C SER A 25 19.33 2.03 12.35
N ARG A 26 20.56 2.46 12.70
CA ARG A 26 21.63 2.70 11.73
C ARG A 26 22.20 1.40 11.18
N GLU A 27 22.30 0.37 12.01
CA GLU A 27 22.69 -0.97 11.56
C GLU A 27 21.61 -1.60 10.67
N ALA A 28 20.34 -1.46 11.04
CA ALA A 28 19.22 -1.87 10.20
C ALA A 28 19.22 -1.16 8.84
N LEU A 29 19.57 0.14 8.80
CA LEU A 29 19.74 0.86 7.54
C LEU A 29 20.83 0.22 6.67
N ARG A 30 22.02 -0.07 7.24
CA ARG A 30 23.12 -0.74 6.50
C ARG A 30 22.70 -2.12 6.00
N TYR A 31 21.97 -2.87 6.81
CA TYR A 31 21.40 -4.15 6.39
C TYR A 31 20.49 -3.98 5.17
N VAL A 32 19.53 -3.05 5.22
CA VAL A 32 18.59 -2.81 4.12
C VAL A 32 19.29 -2.31 2.84
N GLN A 33 20.41 -1.60 2.97
CA GLN A 33 21.20 -1.17 1.82
C GLN A 33 21.98 -2.32 1.17
N ASN A 34 22.53 -3.22 1.98
CA ASN A 34 23.52 -4.20 1.52
C ASN A 34 22.94 -5.60 1.29
N GLN A 35 21.82 -5.93 1.92
CA GLN A 35 21.30 -7.30 2.02
C GLN A 35 19.88 -7.46 1.46
N THR A 36 19.28 -6.40 0.92
CA THR A 36 17.95 -6.46 0.30
C THR A 36 18.01 -5.89 -1.11
N THR A 37 17.15 -6.39 -1.99
CA THR A 37 17.12 -5.92 -3.38
C THR A 37 16.40 -4.58 -3.48
N GLU A 38 16.56 -3.89 -4.60
CA GLU A 38 15.86 -2.62 -4.87
C GLU A 38 14.33 -2.79 -4.90
N HIS A 39 13.87 -4.01 -5.19
CA HIS A 39 12.46 -4.40 -5.32
C HIS A 39 11.93 -5.24 -4.14
N ASP A 40 12.68 -5.33 -3.03
CA ASP A 40 12.14 -5.80 -1.76
C ASP A 40 11.32 -4.67 -1.10
N LEU A 41 10.05 -4.93 -0.79
CA LEU A 41 9.21 -4.01 -0.02
C LEU A 41 9.56 -4.10 1.47
N VAL A 42 10.15 -3.04 2.02
CA VAL A 42 10.57 -3.00 3.43
C VAL A 42 9.49 -2.33 4.26
N VAL A 43 8.95 -3.03 5.27
CA VAL A 43 7.90 -2.55 6.17
C VAL A 43 8.50 -2.35 7.56
N ILE A 44 8.32 -1.15 8.11
CA ILE A 44 8.78 -0.83 9.47
C ILE A 44 7.60 -0.41 10.33
N SER A 45 7.72 -0.62 11.64
CA SER A 45 6.69 -0.14 12.58
C SER A 45 6.53 1.37 12.50
N PHE A 46 5.30 1.83 12.27
CA PHE A 46 5.00 3.26 12.25
C PHE A 46 5.24 3.91 13.63
N ASP A 47 5.02 3.14 14.69
CA ASP A 47 5.19 3.59 16.06
C ASP A 47 6.69 3.67 16.43
N ASP A 48 7.58 2.93 15.77
CA ASP A 48 9.02 2.94 16.07
C ASP A 48 9.73 4.18 15.49
N MET A 49 9.91 5.20 16.33
CA MET A 49 10.52 6.48 15.92
C MET A 49 11.98 6.36 15.48
N ALA A 50 12.76 5.43 16.05
CA ALA A 50 14.18 5.28 15.70
C ALA A 50 14.33 4.67 14.31
N LEU A 51 13.58 3.59 14.04
CA LEU A 51 13.52 2.99 12.71
C LEU A 51 13.00 3.99 11.69
N ARG A 52 11.92 4.73 11.97
CA ARG A 52 11.39 5.72 11.03
C ARG A 52 12.36 6.83 10.71
N ARG A 53 12.97 7.45 11.73
CA ARG A 53 13.91 8.55 11.52
C ARG A 53 15.07 8.14 10.61
N THR A 54 15.45 6.87 10.62
CA THR A 54 16.64 6.36 9.92
C THR A 54 16.31 5.71 8.58
N LEU A 55 15.25 4.89 8.52
CA LEU A 55 14.92 4.06 7.35
C LEU A 55 13.81 4.61 6.48
N GLU A 56 12.93 5.50 6.97
CA GLU A 56 11.76 5.94 6.20
C GLU A 56 12.10 6.50 4.79
N PRO A 57 13.20 7.26 4.58
CA PRO A 57 13.63 7.66 3.25
C PRO A 57 13.90 6.49 2.31
N LEU A 58 14.70 5.52 2.76
CA LEU A 58 15.06 4.35 1.95
C LEU A 58 13.84 3.45 1.72
N VAL A 59 12.96 3.31 2.71
CA VAL A 59 11.70 2.56 2.58
C VAL A 59 10.80 3.19 1.52
N ALA A 60 10.61 4.50 1.56
CA ALA A 60 9.78 5.20 0.58
C ALA A 60 10.38 5.13 -0.83
N GLU A 61 11.71 5.17 -0.95
CA GLU A 61 12.42 4.98 -2.21
C GLU A 61 12.21 3.56 -2.77
N LYS A 62 12.38 2.52 -1.96
CA LYS A 62 12.10 1.12 -2.38
C LYS A 62 10.62 0.92 -2.74
N MET A 63 9.69 1.50 -1.98
CA MET A 63 8.27 1.52 -2.36
C MET A 63 8.05 2.12 -3.75
N LEU A 64 8.72 3.24 -4.05
CA LEU A 64 8.62 3.89 -5.35
C LEU A 64 9.24 3.05 -6.46
N ARG A 65 10.37 2.36 -6.23
CA ARG A 65 11.01 1.46 -7.20
C ARG A 65 10.15 0.24 -7.52
N VAL A 66 9.66 -0.46 -6.49
CA VAL A 66 8.66 -1.55 -6.63
C VAL A 66 7.49 -1.08 -7.48
N PHE A 67 6.98 0.11 -7.20
CA PHE A 67 5.84 0.65 -7.89
C PHE A 67 6.13 1.05 -9.35
N LYS A 68 7.25 1.73 -9.61
CA LYS A 68 7.63 2.20 -10.94
C LYS A 68 7.99 1.06 -11.89
N ASP A 69 8.67 0.05 -11.36
CA ASP A 69 9.25 -1.01 -12.18
C ASP A 69 8.29 -2.19 -12.34
N GLY A 70 7.20 -2.21 -11.56
CA GLY A 70 6.23 -3.30 -11.60
C GLY A 70 6.79 -4.63 -11.07
N GLN A 71 7.82 -4.57 -10.24
CA GLN A 71 8.57 -5.73 -9.75
C GLN A 71 8.55 -5.79 -8.23
N LEU A 72 8.37 -7.00 -7.69
CA LEU A 72 8.40 -7.28 -6.26
C LEU A 72 9.15 -8.59 -6.00
N ASP A 73 10.30 -8.50 -5.32
CA ASP A 73 11.13 -9.67 -5.00
C ASP A 73 10.73 -10.31 -3.66
N GLY A 74 10.10 -9.53 -2.78
CA GLY A 74 9.65 -9.98 -1.47
C GLY A 74 9.20 -8.85 -0.56
N ILE A 75 8.76 -9.23 0.64
CA ILE A 75 8.35 -8.28 1.69
C ILE A 75 9.15 -8.60 2.96
N ILE A 76 9.83 -7.58 3.49
CA ILE A 76 10.66 -7.67 4.68
C ILE A 76 10.07 -6.78 5.76
N PHE A 77 9.85 -7.32 6.96
CA PHE A 77 9.34 -6.57 8.11
C PHE A 77 10.45 -6.38 9.13
N LEU A 78 10.61 -5.15 9.63
CA LEU A 78 11.53 -4.82 10.71
C LEU A 78 10.76 -4.20 11.88
N GLY A 79 11.03 -4.69 13.08
CA GLY A 79 10.48 -4.15 14.31
C GLY A 79 11.14 -4.76 15.52
N HIS A 80 10.84 -4.23 16.70
CA HIS A 80 11.34 -4.81 17.94
C HIS A 80 10.89 -6.28 18.06
N ARG A 81 11.79 -7.18 18.46
CA ARG A 81 11.59 -8.65 18.48
C ARG A 81 10.43 -9.13 19.34
N ASP A 82 10.06 -8.33 20.34
CA ASP A 82 8.95 -8.58 21.26
C ASP A 82 7.62 -7.99 20.77
N VAL A 83 7.61 -7.33 19.61
CA VAL A 83 6.41 -6.83 18.94
C VAL A 83 5.94 -7.87 17.91
N PRO A 84 4.70 -8.37 18.01
CA PRO A 84 4.15 -9.26 17.00
C PRO A 84 4.19 -8.66 15.59
N THR A 85 4.46 -9.47 14.57
CA THR A 85 4.52 -9.03 13.16
C THR A 85 3.21 -8.39 12.69
N SER A 86 2.06 -8.85 13.21
CA SER A 86 0.74 -8.25 13.02
C SER A 86 0.64 -6.78 13.46
N ARG A 87 1.52 -6.34 14.35
CA ARG A 87 1.63 -4.95 14.84
C ARG A 87 2.71 -4.14 14.15
N ILE A 88 3.67 -4.77 13.47
CA ILE A 88 4.71 -4.05 12.72
C ILE A 88 4.07 -3.25 11.57
N ALA A 89 3.12 -3.84 10.84
CA ALA A 89 2.40 -3.13 9.78
C ALA A 89 1.32 -2.15 10.29
N SER A 90 1.07 -2.10 11.60
CA SER A 90 -0.01 -1.28 12.14
C SER A 90 0.39 0.20 12.11
N ALA A 91 -0.49 1.02 11.54
CA ALA A 91 -0.42 2.46 11.60
C ALA A 91 -1.61 2.99 12.43
N ALA A 92 -1.46 4.17 13.05
CA ALA A 92 -2.54 4.73 13.86
C ALA A 92 -3.83 4.91 13.03
N GLY A 93 -4.97 4.53 13.61
CA GLY A 93 -6.27 4.54 12.93
C GLY A 93 -6.59 3.27 12.12
N TRP A 94 -5.64 2.34 11.95
CA TRP A 94 -5.86 1.07 11.26
C TRP A 94 -5.82 -0.13 12.22
N PRO A 95 -6.71 -1.13 12.04
CA PRO A 95 -6.66 -2.36 12.84
C PRO A 95 -5.35 -3.12 12.62
N THR A 96 -4.97 -3.96 13.58
CA THR A 96 -3.79 -4.82 13.46
C THR A 96 -3.94 -5.76 12.26
N SER A 97 -2.82 -5.96 11.56
CA SER A 97 -2.76 -6.81 10.39
C SER A 97 -3.05 -8.27 10.76
N PRO A 98 -3.86 -9.02 9.97
CA PRO A 98 -4.10 -10.44 10.16
C PRO A 98 -2.92 -11.34 9.71
N LEU A 99 -1.70 -10.79 9.56
CA LEU A 99 -0.52 -11.58 9.16
C LEU A 99 -0.28 -12.75 10.13
N PRO A 100 -0.41 -14.01 9.67
CA PRO A 100 -0.16 -15.15 10.54
C PRO A 100 1.35 -15.27 10.82
N THR A 101 1.72 -15.55 12.06
CA THR A 101 3.13 -15.74 12.46
C THR A 101 3.81 -16.86 11.65
N SER A 102 3.05 -17.89 11.26
CA SER A 102 3.54 -19.00 10.41
C SER A 102 3.91 -18.56 8.99
N GLY A 103 3.44 -17.41 8.52
CA GLY A 103 3.78 -16.83 7.22
C GLY A 103 5.07 -16.00 7.23
N MET A 104 5.76 -15.91 8.37
CA MET A 104 6.95 -15.07 8.55
C MET A 104 8.16 -15.93 8.94
N ARG A 105 9.25 -15.78 8.18
CA ARG A 105 10.55 -16.39 8.50
C ARG A 105 11.46 -15.35 9.13
N VAL A 106 12.00 -15.63 10.31
CA VAL A 106 13.09 -14.81 10.87
C VAL A 106 14.34 -15.04 10.04
N ILE A 107 14.96 -13.96 9.55
CA ILE A 107 16.18 -14.03 8.74
C ILE A 107 17.38 -13.34 9.39
N GLY A 108 17.17 -12.68 10.53
CA GLY A 108 18.24 -12.07 11.31
C GLY A 108 17.71 -11.23 12.47
N ASP A 109 18.61 -10.89 13.38
CA ASP A 109 18.39 -9.98 14.50
C ASP A 109 19.53 -8.94 14.53
N ILE A 110 19.21 -7.68 14.83
CA ILE A 110 20.11 -6.55 15.04
C ILE A 110 19.80 -5.98 16.42
N GLY A 111 20.54 -6.41 17.43
CA GLY A 111 20.20 -6.14 18.83
C GLY A 111 18.80 -6.66 19.17
N LYS A 112 17.87 -5.74 19.44
CA LYS A 112 16.45 -6.02 19.68
C LYS A 112 15.56 -5.85 18.45
N VAL A 113 16.09 -5.39 17.31
CA VAL A 113 15.36 -5.32 16.04
C VAL A 113 15.42 -6.68 15.36
N ARG A 114 14.25 -7.28 15.11
CA ARG A 114 14.14 -8.54 14.38
C ARG A 114 13.76 -8.28 12.93
N ILE A 115 14.38 -9.04 12.04
CA ILE A 115 14.16 -8.99 10.60
C ILE A 115 13.38 -10.23 10.19
N TYR A 116 12.18 -10.01 9.65
CA TYR A 116 11.32 -11.06 9.13
C TYR A 116 11.21 -10.95 7.62
N ARG A 117 11.26 -12.06 6.91
CA ARG A 117 10.86 -12.16 5.50
C ARG A 117 9.54 -12.90 5.40
N MET A 118 8.58 -12.34 4.67
CA MET A 118 7.34 -13.03 4.36
C MET A 118 7.65 -14.26 3.50
N ASN A 119 7.17 -15.44 3.94
CA ASN A 119 7.50 -16.72 3.31
C ASN A 119 6.56 -17.02 2.13
N VAL A 120 6.64 -16.18 1.10
CA VAL A 120 5.78 -16.23 -0.09
C VAL A 120 6.60 -16.15 -1.38
N LYS A 121 6.10 -16.80 -2.43
CA LYS A 121 6.49 -16.55 -3.81
C LYS A 121 5.67 -15.39 -4.35
N THR A 122 6.33 -14.46 -5.03
CA THR A 122 5.69 -13.32 -5.68
C THR A 122 5.46 -13.64 -7.16
N SER A 123 4.30 -13.23 -7.67
CA SER A 123 3.99 -13.25 -9.11
C SER A 123 3.13 -12.05 -9.45
N SER A 124 3.36 -11.43 -10.61
CA SER A 124 2.48 -10.38 -11.11
C SER A 124 1.08 -10.95 -11.34
N LEU A 125 0.06 -10.32 -10.77
CA LEU A 125 -1.35 -10.71 -10.93
C LEU A 125 -1.97 -9.97 -12.10
N PHE A 126 -1.75 -8.66 -12.15
CA PHE A 126 -2.01 -7.83 -13.31
C PHE A 126 -0.85 -6.84 -13.45
N PRO A 127 -0.33 -6.66 -14.68
CA PRO A 127 0.87 -5.87 -14.91
C PRO A 127 0.65 -4.42 -14.48
N LEU A 128 1.75 -3.73 -14.16
CA LEU A 128 1.73 -2.29 -14.05
C LEU A 128 1.33 -1.71 -15.41
N GLU A 129 0.21 -0.99 -15.43
CA GLU A 129 -0.23 -0.28 -16.61
C GLU A 129 0.20 1.20 -16.48
N VAL A 130 1.31 1.56 -17.13
CA VAL A 130 1.79 2.94 -17.26
C VAL A 130 1.10 3.58 -18.46
N ASP A 131 0.62 4.81 -18.32
CA ASP A 131 -0.09 5.52 -19.40
C ASP A 131 -1.24 4.70 -20.00
N THR A 132 -1.98 3.98 -19.15
CA THR A 132 -3.04 3.08 -19.55
C THR A 132 -4.13 3.81 -20.32
N ASN A 133 -4.56 3.21 -21.42
CA ASN A 133 -5.83 3.59 -22.03
C ASN A 133 -6.97 3.22 -21.08
N PHE A 134 -7.52 4.23 -20.41
CA PHE A 134 -8.54 4.07 -19.41
C PHE A 134 -9.76 3.29 -19.91
N SER A 135 -10.17 3.54 -21.16
CA SER A 135 -11.33 2.86 -21.75
C SER A 135 -11.09 1.36 -21.95
N ARG A 136 -9.83 0.94 -22.08
CA ARG A 136 -9.44 -0.47 -22.15
C ARG A 136 -9.51 -1.13 -20.76
N GLN A 137 -9.03 -0.45 -19.73
CA GLN A 137 -8.93 -1.01 -18.38
C GLN A 137 -10.28 -1.02 -17.65
N TRP A 138 -11.09 0.03 -17.82
CA TRP A 138 -12.32 0.25 -17.06
C TRP A 138 -13.59 0.24 -17.92
N GLY A 139 -13.46 0.12 -19.24
CA GLY A 139 -14.57 0.24 -20.16
C GLY A 139 -15.00 1.69 -20.39
N LYS A 140 -15.96 1.89 -21.31
CA LYS A 140 -16.54 3.21 -21.56
C LYS A 140 -17.64 3.50 -20.53
N PHE A 141 -17.57 4.68 -19.91
CA PHE A 141 -18.63 5.19 -19.05
C PHE A 141 -19.81 5.59 -19.92
N ARG A 142 -20.95 4.92 -19.71
CA ARG A 142 -22.22 5.30 -20.36
C ARG A 142 -23.08 6.20 -19.47
N ASN A 143 -22.64 6.48 -18.24
CA ASN A 143 -23.38 7.31 -17.30
C ASN A 143 -23.06 8.80 -17.54
N PRO A 144 -24.04 9.65 -17.89
CA PRO A 144 -23.82 11.08 -18.09
C PRO A 144 -23.41 11.85 -16.82
N GLU A 145 -23.62 11.28 -15.63
CA GLU A 145 -23.24 11.86 -14.34
C GLU A 145 -21.76 11.67 -13.98
N MET A 146 -21.03 10.89 -14.79
CA MET A 146 -19.63 10.61 -14.58
C MET A 146 -18.84 10.82 -15.88
N SER A 147 -17.69 11.45 -15.75
CA SER A 147 -16.74 11.58 -16.84
C SER A 147 -15.37 11.17 -16.35
N ALA A 148 -14.60 10.55 -17.24
CA ALA A 148 -13.26 10.13 -16.94
C ALA A 148 -12.35 10.55 -18.09
N THR A 149 -11.22 11.14 -17.74
CA THR A 149 -10.30 11.74 -18.70
C THR A 149 -8.87 11.44 -18.28
N GLU A 150 -8.05 11.07 -19.24
CA GLU A 150 -6.60 11.02 -19.08
C GLU A 150 -6.07 12.46 -19.09
N THR A 151 -5.44 12.89 -17.99
CA THR A 151 -4.96 14.26 -17.82
C THR A 151 -3.44 14.32 -17.79
N HIS A 152 -2.88 15.32 -18.46
CA HIS A 152 -1.45 15.64 -18.41
C HIS A 152 -1.09 16.62 -17.29
N ALA A 153 -2.10 17.22 -16.64
CA ALA A 153 -1.90 18.26 -15.64
C ALA A 153 -1.24 17.70 -14.37
N HIS A 154 -1.64 16.49 -13.99
CA HIS A 154 -1.11 15.76 -12.86
C HIS A 154 -0.73 14.36 -13.30
N ARG A 155 0.43 13.87 -12.86
CA ARG A 155 0.94 12.56 -13.24
C ARG A 155 1.92 12.04 -12.21
N PHE A 156 1.92 10.73 -12.02
CA PHE A 156 2.82 10.04 -11.11
C PHE A 156 3.69 9.02 -11.86
N LEU A 157 3.08 8.08 -12.60
CA LEU A 157 3.77 7.11 -13.46
C LEU A 157 3.45 7.39 -14.93
N GLY A 158 4.36 8.07 -15.63
CA GLY A 158 4.26 8.28 -17.08
C GLY A 158 3.88 9.72 -17.48
N LYS A 159 3.14 9.84 -18.57
CA LYS A 159 2.70 11.09 -19.22
C LYS A 159 1.35 11.58 -18.74
N GLN A 160 0.46 10.69 -18.29
CA GLN A 160 -0.91 10.99 -17.91
C GLN A 160 -1.31 10.28 -16.61
N SER A 161 -2.33 10.80 -15.93
CA SER A 161 -3.06 10.07 -14.90
C SER A 161 -4.54 10.04 -15.22
N LEU A 162 -5.28 9.17 -14.52
CA LEU A 162 -6.73 9.09 -14.62
C LEU A 162 -7.37 10.12 -13.70
N GLN A 163 -8.14 11.06 -14.28
CA GLN A 163 -9.06 11.92 -13.53
C GLN A 163 -10.49 11.45 -13.78
N ILE A 164 -11.24 11.18 -12.71
CA ILE A 164 -12.68 10.89 -12.78
C ILE A 164 -13.44 12.00 -12.07
N ASN A 165 -14.42 12.57 -12.76
CA ASN A 165 -15.35 13.53 -12.20
C ASN A 165 -16.75 12.90 -12.09
N LYS A 166 -17.42 13.09 -10.95
CA LYS A 166 -18.83 12.78 -10.75
C LYS A 166 -19.61 14.02 -10.35
N THR A 167 -20.82 14.17 -10.87
CA THR A 167 -21.72 15.28 -10.51
C THR A 167 -22.53 14.98 -9.26
N THR A 168 -22.73 13.70 -8.92
CA THR A 168 -23.53 13.26 -7.76
C THR A 168 -22.73 13.34 -6.46
N GLU A 169 -23.42 13.62 -5.36
CA GLU A 169 -22.84 13.53 -4.01
C GLU A 169 -22.70 12.07 -3.55
N GLU A 170 -23.56 11.18 -4.04
CA GLU A 170 -23.55 9.75 -3.70
C GLU A 170 -22.24 9.04 -4.05
N ASP A 171 -21.84 8.09 -3.21
CA ASP A 171 -20.73 7.19 -3.49
C ASP A 171 -21.04 6.33 -4.73
N ARG A 172 -20.08 6.24 -5.65
CA ARG A 172 -20.21 5.43 -6.88
C ARG A 172 -19.13 4.37 -6.92
N LEU A 173 -19.51 3.15 -7.29
CA LEU A 173 -18.60 2.03 -7.48
C LEU A 173 -18.47 1.73 -8.97
N ILE A 174 -17.23 1.67 -9.45
CA ILE A 174 -16.90 1.35 -10.82
C ILE A 174 -16.13 0.04 -10.79
N ALA A 175 -16.69 -1.02 -11.37
CA ALA A 175 -15.98 -2.28 -11.54
C ALA A 175 -15.28 -2.30 -12.90
N ALA A 176 -14.05 -2.79 -12.94
CA ALA A 176 -13.39 -3.15 -14.19
C ALA A 176 -14.16 -4.31 -14.86
N PRO A 177 -14.21 -4.36 -16.21
CA PRO A 177 -14.88 -5.44 -16.93
C PRO A 177 -14.27 -6.82 -16.68
N LEU A 178 -12.96 -6.87 -16.37
CA LEU A 178 -12.24 -8.12 -16.20
C LEU A 178 -12.52 -8.79 -14.85
N LEU A 179 -13.02 -10.02 -14.90
CA LEU A 179 -13.19 -10.91 -13.75
C LEU A 179 -11.99 -11.83 -13.58
N TYR A 180 -11.35 -11.75 -12.42
CA TYR A 180 -10.26 -12.61 -12.01
C TYR A 180 -10.80 -13.81 -11.23
N ARG A 181 -10.36 -15.00 -11.61
CA ARG A 181 -10.65 -16.26 -10.92
C ARG A 181 -9.34 -16.96 -10.58
N ILE A 182 -9.02 -17.06 -9.30
CA ILE A 182 -7.80 -17.73 -8.82
C ILE A 182 -8.14 -18.69 -7.70
N SER A 183 -7.60 -19.90 -7.77
CA SER A 183 -7.61 -20.80 -6.62
C SER A 183 -6.35 -20.58 -5.81
N THR A 184 -6.47 -20.46 -4.49
CA THR A 184 -5.32 -20.14 -3.61
C THR A 184 -5.28 -21.00 -2.36
N GLN A 185 -4.08 -21.11 -1.77
CA GLN A 185 -3.84 -21.81 -0.52
C GLN A 185 -4.05 -20.89 0.68
N SER A 186 -4.23 -21.48 1.87
CA SER A 186 -4.29 -20.72 3.12
C SER A 186 -3.03 -19.89 3.32
N GLY A 187 -3.18 -18.61 3.67
CA GLY A 187 -2.07 -17.66 3.82
C GLY A 187 -1.64 -16.98 2.52
N SER A 188 -2.43 -17.06 1.45
CA SER A 188 -2.21 -16.28 0.23
C SER A 188 -2.74 -14.86 0.37
N PHE A 189 -2.09 -13.92 -0.33
CA PHE A 189 -2.47 -12.51 -0.31
C PHE A 189 -2.39 -11.89 -1.71
N ILE A 190 -3.09 -10.78 -1.92
CA ILE A 190 -2.82 -9.83 -2.99
C ILE A 190 -2.14 -8.62 -2.37
N LEU A 191 -1.01 -8.21 -2.92
CA LEU A 191 -0.47 -6.87 -2.69
C LEU A 191 -0.95 -5.97 -3.83
N HIS A 192 -1.88 -5.07 -3.52
CA HIS A 192 -2.43 -4.10 -4.45
C HIS A 192 -1.75 -2.75 -4.26
N ALA A 193 -1.21 -2.18 -5.33
CA ALA A 193 -0.53 -0.90 -5.29
C ALA A 193 -1.12 0.08 -6.29
N TYR A 194 -1.29 1.33 -5.87
CA TYR A 194 -1.76 2.41 -6.74
C TYR A 194 -1.35 3.77 -6.15
N ALA A 195 -1.30 4.79 -7.01
CA ALA A 195 -1.17 6.17 -6.59
C ALA A 195 -2.53 6.87 -6.68
N GLN A 196 -2.83 7.71 -5.69
CA GLN A 196 -4.01 8.56 -5.68
C GLN A 196 -3.63 9.98 -5.25
N LYS A 197 -4.53 10.95 -5.43
CA LYS A 197 -4.35 12.28 -4.84
C LYS A 197 -4.24 12.16 -3.31
N TYR A 198 -3.30 12.88 -2.73
CA TYR A 198 -3.11 12.93 -1.28
C TYR A 198 -4.39 13.44 -0.58
N GLN A 199 -4.79 12.76 0.49
CA GLN A 199 -6.03 12.98 1.26
C GLN A 199 -7.34 12.72 0.49
N GLN A 200 -7.26 12.15 -0.71
CA GLN A 200 -8.44 11.66 -1.41
C GLN A 200 -9.10 10.51 -0.62
N LYS A 201 -10.42 10.53 -0.52
CA LYS A 201 -11.28 9.51 0.10
C LYS A 201 -11.74 8.46 -0.90
N SER A 202 -11.72 8.79 -2.19
CA SER A 202 -11.94 7.81 -3.26
C SER A 202 -10.76 6.85 -3.35
N GLU A 203 -11.02 5.56 -3.47
CA GLU A 203 -10.03 4.48 -3.32
C GLU A 203 -10.10 3.49 -4.49
N ALA A 204 -8.96 2.88 -4.83
CA ALA A 204 -8.90 1.74 -5.73
C ALA A 204 -8.77 0.44 -4.92
N GLY A 205 -9.46 -0.61 -5.35
CA GLY A 205 -9.50 -1.90 -4.65
C GLY A 205 -10.15 -3.00 -5.47
N PHE A 206 -10.82 -3.93 -4.77
CA PHE A 206 -11.48 -5.06 -5.40
C PHE A 206 -12.90 -5.27 -4.86
N ILE A 207 -13.75 -5.82 -5.72
CA ILE A 207 -15.06 -6.39 -5.36
C ILE A 207 -15.02 -7.92 -5.47
N GLY A 208 -15.88 -8.63 -4.75
CA GLY A 208 -16.04 -10.10 -4.86
C GLY A 208 -15.15 -10.93 -3.93
N ILE A 209 -14.07 -10.37 -3.38
CA ILE A 209 -13.27 -11.05 -2.35
C ILE A 209 -14.14 -11.20 -1.08
N LYS A 210 -14.63 -12.41 -0.81
CA LYS A 210 -15.40 -12.72 0.42
C LYS A 210 -14.48 -12.55 1.63
N GLN A 211 -14.69 -11.50 2.42
CA GLN A 211 -13.76 -11.15 3.50
C GLN A 211 -14.08 -11.90 4.79
N ASN A 212 -13.25 -12.88 5.16
CA ASN A 212 -13.12 -13.29 6.56
C ASN A 212 -12.07 -12.45 7.31
N GLN A 213 -11.21 -11.73 6.58
CA GLN A 213 -10.12 -10.92 7.11
C GLN A 213 -10.02 -9.60 6.34
N ARG A 214 -9.68 -8.51 7.04
CA ARG A 214 -9.67 -7.15 6.50
C ARG A 214 -8.35 -6.84 5.79
N ALA A 215 -8.42 -6.17 4.64
CA ALA A 215 -7.26 -5.57 3.98
C ALA A 215 -6.59 -4.52 4.89
N PHE A 216 -5.27 -4.38 4.76
CA PHE A 216 -4.50 -3.43 5.58
C PHE A 216 -3.37 -2.78 4.77
N PRO A 217 -3.09 -1.49 5.02
CA PRO A 217 -2.03 -0.80 4.29
C PRO A 217 -0.65 -1.17 4.84
N LEU A 218 0.35 -1.18 3.96
CA LEU A 218 1.76 -1.25 4.32
C LEU A 218 2.38 0.14 4.16
N ASN A 219 3.11 0.61 5.19
CA ASN A 219 3.83 1.89 5.14
C ASN A 219 2.97 3.09 4.71
N TYR A 220 1.70 3.13 5.12
CA TYR A 220 0.70 4.05 4.58
C TYR A 220 1.18 5.50 4.51
N TYR A 221 1.93 5.99 5.49
CA TYR A 221 2.34 7.40 5.55
C TYR A 221 3.68 7.72 4.87
N PHE A 222 4.37 6.75 4.27
CA PHE A 222 5.73 6.95 3.76
C PHE A 222 5.77 7.33 2.27
N GLY A 223 4.70 7.01 1.53
CA GLY A 223 4.60 7.19 0.08
C GLY A 223 3.96 8.51 -0.36
N VAL A 224 4.23 9.64 0.32
CA VAL A 224 3.69 10.95 -0.11
C VAL A 224 4.72 11.68 -0.96
N TYR A 225 4.28 12.17 -2.12
CA TYR A 225 5.13 12.84 -3.10
C TYR A 225 4.45 14.11 -3.61
N ARG A 226 5.19 15.20 -3.63
CA ARG A 226 4.77 16.48 -4.19
C ARG A 226 5.23 16.60 -5.62
N GLU A 227 4.36 17.09 -6.51
CA GLU A 227 4.73 17.48 -7.87
C GLU A 227 5.60 18.74 -7.86
N GLU A 228 6.76 18.67 -8.50
CA GLU A 228 7.70 19.77 -8.71
C GLU A 228 8.03 19.86 -10.20
N GLY A 229 7.12 20.49 -10.97
CA GLY A 229 7.22 20.55 -12.42
C GLY A 229 7.09 19.16 -13.04
N LYS A 230 8.17 18.64 -13.63
CA LYS A 230 8.21 17.27 -14.19
C LYS A 230 8.70 16.22 -13.18
N ASN A 231 9.09 16.63 -11.98
CA ASN A 231 9.70 15.77 -10.97
C ASN A 231 8.73 15.50 -9.81
N LEU A 232 9.04 14.48 -9.02
CA LEU A 232 8.35 14.14 -7.78
C LEU A 232 9.33 14.28 -6.61
N ALA A 233 8.98 15.10 -5.64
CA ALA A 233 9.74 15.25 -4.40
C ALA A 233 9.03 14.52 -3.26
N ARG A 234 9.73 13.60 -2.58
CA ARG A 234 9.17 12.92 -1.41
C ARG A 234 8.87 13.94 -0.30
N GLU A 235 7.67 13.84 0.27
CA GLU A 235 7.30 14.59 1.47
C GLU A 235 7.30 13.69 2.70
N TRP A 236 7.98 14.14 3.75
CA TRP A 236 7.97 13.46 5.03
C TRP A 236 6.72 13.84 5.84
N ILE A 237 5.98 12.84 6.32
CA ILE A 237 4.79 13.04 7.16
C ILE A 237 5.14 12.79 8.63
N HIS A 238 5.23 13.87 9.40
CA HIS A 238 5.48 13.78 10.83
C HIS A 238 4.34 13.03 11.54
N PRO A 239 4.61 12.09 12.46
CA PRO A 239 3.58 11.31 13.16
C PRO A 239 2.53 12.15 13.88
N PHE A 240 2.92 13.30 14.42
CA PHE A 240 1.99 14.20 15.13
C PHE A 240 1.01 14.95 14.20
N PHE A 241 1.26 15.02 12.89
CA PHE A 241 0.31 15.65 11.94
C PHE A 241 -0.91 14.78 11.65
N MET A 242 -1.00 13.56 12.19
CA MET A 242 -2.24 12.77 12.17
C MET A 242 -3.38 13.43 12.97
N PHE A 243 -3.08 14.34 13.91
CA PHE A 243 -4.07 14.97 14.79
C PHE A 243 -4.48 16.40 14.38
N ARG A 244 -3.71 17.04 13.49
CA ARG A 244 -4.04 18.32 12.86
C ARG A 244 -3.58 18.26 11.42
N GLN A 245 -4.47 17.86 10.53
CA GLN A 245 -4.24 18.02 9.11
C GLN A 245 -4.37 19.52 8.79
N PRO A 246 -3.30 20.18 8.29
CA PRO A 246 -3.45 21.53 7.77
C PRO A 246 -4.49 21.48 6.64
N LYS A 247 -5.49 22.36 6.67
CA LYS A 247 -6.36 22.55 5.50
C LYS A 247 -5.44 22.91 4.33
N LEU A 248 -5.46 22.11 3.26
CA LEU A 248 -4.70 22.36 2.04
C LEU A 248 -4.90 23.82 1.64
N LYS A 249 -3.86 24.65 1.70
CA LYS A 249 -4.00 26.04 1.22
C LYS A 249 -4.24 26.00 -0.29
N ARG A 250 -5.07 26.88 -0.84
CA ARG A 250 -5.39 26.97 -2.28
C ARG A 250 -4.17 27.08 -3.23
N LYS A 251 -2.96 27.29 -2.71
CA LYS A 251 -1.71 27.39 -3.46
C LYS A 251 -0.74 26.23 -3.22
N GLU A 252 -1.15 25.18 -2.51
CA GLU A 252 -0.28 24.02 -2.33
C GLU A 252 -0.18 23.22 -3.64
N PRO A 253 1.03 22.79 -4.01
CA PRO A 253 1.24 21.95 -5.19
C PRO A 253 0.52 20.62 -5.04
N PHE A 254 0.18 20.00 -6.17
CA PHE A 254 -0.47 18.70 -6.19
C PHE A 254 0.42 17.64 -5.53
N LYS A 255 -0.20 16.76 -4.75
CA LYS A 255 0.49 15.70 -4.03
C LYS A 255 -0.15 14.37 -4.34
N TRP A 256 0.70 13.39 -4.61
CA TRP A 256 0.35 12.00 -4.78
C TRP A 256 0.61 11.23 -3.49
N HIS A 257 -0.17 10.18 -3.32
CA HIS A 257 -0.06 9.22 -2.25
C HIS A 257 0.00 7.83 -2.86
N LEU A 258 1.17 7.20 -2.77
CA LEU A 258 1.43 5.82 -3.11
C LEU A 258 0.94 4.91 -1.99
N ILE A 259 -0.01 4.04 -2.32
CA ILE A 259 -0.68 3.13 -1.40
C ILE A 259 -0.32 1.70 -1.77
N PHE A 260 0.07 0.91 -0.77
CA PHE A 260 0.20 -0.55 -0.85
C PHE A 260 -0.79 -1.19 0.12
N MET A 261 -1.76 -1.93 -0.40
CA MET A 261 -2.75 -2.67 0.37
C MET A 261 -2.44 -4.16 0.31
N LEU A 262 -2.26 -4.78 1.47
CA LEU A 262 -2.13 -6.22 1.57
C LEU A 262 -3.50 -6.82 1.91
N ILE A 263 -3.98 -7.71 1.04
CA ILE A 263 -5.35 -8.22 1.04
C ILE A 263 -5.30 -9.74 1.19
N PRO A 264 -5.79 -10.30 2.31
CA PRO A 264 -5.83 -11.74 2.51
C PRO A 264 -6.83 -12.40 1.54
N LEU A 265 -6.47 -13.59 1.04
CA LEU A 265 -7.33 -14.42 0.21
C LEU A 265 -7.85 -15.63 0.97
N ASN A 266 -9.02 -16.13 0.55
CA ASN A 266 -9.55 -17.37 1.09
C ASN A 266 -8.80 -18.57 0.52
N THR A 267 -8.86 -19.70 1.23
CA THR A 267 -8.46 -20.98 0.65
C THR A 267 -9.50 -21.42 -0.38
N GLY A 268 -9.05 -21.94 -1.52
CA GLY A 268 -9.92 -22.33 -2.62
C GLY A 268 -10.15 -21.20 -3.63
N LEU A 269 -11.29 -21.24 -4.32
CA LEU A 269 -11.61 -20.30 -5.40
C LEU A 269 -11.94 -18.90 -4.86
N ASN A 270 -11.21 -17.92 -5.36
CA ASN A 270 -11.46 -16.49 -5.17
C ASN A 270 -11.85 -15.89 -6.52
N GLU A 271 -12.97 -15.17 -6.54
CA GLU A 271 -13.45 -14.44 -7.70
C GLU A 271 -13.53 -12.95 -7.35
N PHE A 272 -12.90 -12.10 -8.15
CA PHE A 272 -12.90 -10.67 -7.89
C PHE A 272 -12.68 -9.82 -9.13
N GLN A 273 -13.07 -8.55 -9.05
CA GLN A 273 -12.81 -7.55 -10.08
C GLN A 273 -12.11 -6.35 -9.45
N GLN A 274 -11.23 -5.69 -10.21
CA GLN A 274 -10.72 -4.38 -9.81
C GLN A 274 -11.89 -3.40 -9.73
N ALA A 275 -11.84 -2.47 -8.78
CA ALA A 275 -12.88 -1.48 -8.61
C ALA A 275 -12.34 -0.13 -8.12
N LEU A 276 -13.02 0.95 -8.51
CA LEU A 276 -12.83 2.30 -7.98
C LEU A 276 -14.06 2.69 -7.18
N LEU A 277 -13.87 3.02 -5.91
CA LEU A 277 -14.89 3.61 -5.05
C LEU A 277 -14.71 5.12 -5.07
N LEU A 278 -15.64 5.83 -5.71
CA LEU A 278 -15.64 7.27 -5.84
C LEU A 278 -16.52 7.91 -4.77
N LYS A 279 -15.89 8.64 -3.85
CA LYS A 279 -16.58 9.42 -2.81
C LYS A 279 -16.58 10.90 -3.13
N GLU A 280 -15.52 11.37 -3.78
CA GLU A 280 -15.33 12.79 -4.12
C GLU A 280 -15.77 13.11 -5.55
N GLN A 281 -16.17 14.36 -5.76
CA GLN A 281 -16.56 14.87 -7.08
C GLN A 281 -15.43 14.79 -8.11
N THR A 282 -14.17 14.93 -7.70
CA THR A 282 -13.01 14.73 -8.56
C THR A 282 -12.02 13.82 -7.87
N SER A 283 -11.66 12.74 -8.54
CA SER A 283 -10.71 11.74 -8.06
C SER A 283 -9.60 11.51 -9.08
N TYR A 284 -8.37 11.30 -8.60
CA TYR A 284 -7.19 11.00 -9.41
C TYR A 284 -6.63 9.64 -9.01
N PHE A 285 -6.27 8.85 -10.01
CA PHE A 285 -5.60 7.55 -9.86
C PHE A 285 -4.49 7.40 -10.88
N ASP A 286 -3.45 6.67 -10.52
CA ASP A 286 -2.32 6.37 -11.42
C ASP A 286 -1.63 5.06 -11.01
N GLY A 287 -1.02 4.36 -11.97
CA GLY A 287 -0.12 3.24 -11.74
C GLY A 287 -0.72 2.01 -11.05
N ILE A 288 -1.98 1.68 -11.30
CA ILE A 288 -2.67 0.58 -10.62
C ILE A 288 -2.05 -0.77 -11.00
N GLN A 289 -1.63 -1.56 -10.01
CA GLN A 289 -0.98 -2.85 -10.21
C GLN A 289 -1.21 -3.83 -9.05
N GLY A 290 -0.97 -5.12 -9.29
CA GLY A 290 -1.21 -6.15 -8.29
C GLY A 290 -0.22 -7.30 -8.36
N PHE A 291 0.19 -7.79 -7.18
CA PHE A 291 1.02 -8.97 -7.02
C PHE A 291 0.25 -10.05 -6.25
N LEU A 292 0.28 -11.28 -6.75
CA LEU A 292 -0.16 -12.45 -6.01
C LEU A 292 1.00 -12.97 -5.15
N LEU A 293 0.71 -13.18 -3.87
CA LEU A 293 1.65 -13.69 -2.87
C LEU A 293 1.17 -15.08 -2.44
N THR A 294 1.87 -16.12 -2.90
CA THR A 294 1.51 -17.52 -2.60
C THR A 294 2.48 -18.08 -1.55
N PRO A 295 1.99 -18.72 -0.47
CA PRO A 295 2.85 -19.35 0.51
C PRO A 295 3.84 -20.34 -0.11
N ILE A 296 5.07 -20.31 0.37
CA ILE A 296 6.06 -21.34 0.04
C ILE A 296 5.79 -22.54 0.97
N SER A 297 4.92 -23.46 0.55
CA SER A 297 4.66 -24.75 1.22
C SER A 297 4.80 -25.91 0.23
N GLY A 298 5.38 -27.04 0.66
CA GLY A 298 6.00 -28.09 -0.17
C GLY A 298 5.13 -28.92 -1.12
N LYS A 299 3.97 -28.43 -1.57
CA LYS A 299 3.23 -29.02 -2.70
C LYS A 299 2.65 -27.91 -3.58
N SER A 300 3.42 -27.51 -4.59
CA SER A 300 2.88 -26.81 -5.75
C SER A 300 1.92 -27.76 -6.45
N LYS A 301 0.62 -27.46 -6.45
CA LYS A 301 -0.22 -27.81 -7.59
C LYS A 301 -0.28 -26.53 -8.41
N ASP A 302 0.13 -26.60 -9.67
CA ASP A 302 0.08 -25.46 -10.57
C ASP A 302 -1.33 -24.84 -10.57
N LEU A 303 -1.42 -23.60 -10.08
CA LEU A 303 -2.66 -22.84 -10.05
C LEU A 303 -2.62 -21.91 -11.26
N GLY A 304 -3.26 -22.35 -12.34
CA GLY A 304 -3.43 -21.54 -13.55
C GLY A 304 -4.31 -20.32 -13.27
N LEU A 305 -3.83 -19.14 -13.67
CA LEU A 305 -4.64 -17.94 -13.82
C LEU A 305 -5.52 -18.14 -15.05
N ILE A 306 -6.85 -18.19 -14.89
CA ILE A 306 -7.79 -18.18 -16.01
C ILE A 306 -8.42 -16.79 -16.08
N LEU A 307 -8.09 -16.06 -17.14
CA LEU A 307 -8.69 -14.76 -17.46
C LEU A 307 -9.87 -14.98 -18.41
N TYR A 308 -11.05 -14.47 -18.07
CA TYR A 308 -12.21 -14.42 -18.96
C TYR A 308 -12.46 -12.97 -19.39
N ALA A 309 -12.50 -12.72 -20.70
CA ALA A 309 -13.05 -11.47 -21.23
C ALA A 309 -14.57 -11.62 -21.32
N GLY A 310 -15.31 -10.76 -20.62
CA GLY A 310 -16.76 -10.60 -20.75
C GLY A 310 -17.13 -9.58 -21.82
#